data_AF-S4PN54-F1
#
_entry.id   AF-S4PN54-F1
#
_cell.length_a   1.000
_cell.length_b   1.000
_cell.length_c   1.000
_cell.angle_alpha   90.00
_cell.angle_beta   90.00
_cell.angle_gamma   90.00
#
_symmetry.space_group_name_H-M   'P 1'
#
loop_
_entity.id
_entity.type
_entity.pdbx_description
1 polymer ?
#
loop_
_entity_poly.entity_id
_entity_poly.type
_entity_poly.pdbx_seq_one_letter_code
_entity_poly.pdbx_strand_id
1 'polypeptide(L)'
;EDGYERLHRKRRRVSENQEIEDRLESLILRVGEKSSSSLESNLEGLASVLEADLSTFRVKILRILTECAIRMPEKCTIYATLVGLLNAKNYNFGGEFVDY
;
A
#
# COMPACT_ATOMS: atom_id res chain seq x y z
N GLU A 1 47.54 20.83 -4.35
CA GLU A 1 47.27 19.39 -4.17
C GLU A 1 46.78 19.26 -2.74
N ASP A 2 45.53 18.94 -2.43
CA ASP A 2 44.79 17.75 -2.87
C ASP A 2 43.28 18.01 -2.91
N GLY A 3 42.67 17.74 -4.07
CA GLY A 3 41.23 17.71 -4.22
C GLY A 3 40.77 16.29 -4.49
N TYR A 4 40.40 15.50 -3.47
CA TYR A 4 39.79 14.18 -3.68
C TYR A 4 38.84 13.69 -2.56
N GLU A 5 38.19 14.57 -1.78
CA GLU A 5 37.08 14.14 -0.89
C GLU A 5 35.72 14.77 -1.25
N ARG A 6 35.50 14.98 -2.55
CA ARG A 6 34.16 15.18 -3.14
C ARG A 6 33.49 13.88 -3.57
N LEU A 7 33.90 12.74 -3.04
CA LEU A 7 33.41 11.43 -3.46
C LEU A 7 32.19 11.00 -2.63
N HIS A 8 31.02 11.37 -3.15
CA HIS A 8 29.89 10.44 -3.30
C HIS A 8 29.04 10.05 -2.09
N ARG A 9 28.72 10.98 -1.18
CA ARG A 9 27.40 10.91 -0.52
C ARG A 9 26.32 11.48 -1.45
N LYS A 10 26.20 10.89 -2.65
CA LYS A 10 24.97 11.02 -3.46
C LYS A 10 23.88 10.42 -2.58
N ARG A 11 23.17 11.25 -1.80
CA ARG A 11 21.83 10.92 -1.32
C ARG A 11 21.12 10.36 -2.54
N ARG A 12 20.93 9.04 -2.59
CA ARG A 12 20.05 8.42 -3.59
C ARG A 12 18.77 9.21 -3.44
N ARG A 13 18.45 10.06 -4.42
CA ARG A 13 17.12 10.64 -4.50
C ARG A 13 16.21 9.43 -4.54
N VAL A 14 15.46 9.22 -3.46
CA VAL A 14 14.40 8.23 -3.43
C VAL A 14 13.51 8.58 -4.63
N SER A 15 13.20 7.59 -5.46
CA SER A 15 12.34 7.82 -6.61
C SER A 15 10.97 8.26 -6.07
N GLU A 16 10.31 9.19 -6.76
CA GLU A 16 8.93 9.58 -6.45
C GLU A 16 8.02 8.36 -6.32
N ASN A 17 8.24 7.33 -7.13
CA ASN A 17 7.54 6.05 -7.04
C ASN A 17 7.75 5.35 -5.70
N GLN A 18 8.97 5.36 -5.17
CA GLN A 18 9.25 4.73 -3.87
C GLN A 18 8.58 5.48 -2.72
N GLU A 19 8.51 6.81 -2.79
CA GLU A 19 7.79 7.61 -1.77
C GLU A 19 6.29 7.30 -1.78
N ILE A 20 5.72 7.10 -2.98
CA ILE A 20 4.31 6.69 -3.13
C ILE A 20 4.12 5.28 -2.58
N GLU A 21 4.99 4.32 -2.93
CA GLU A 21 4.93 2.96 -2.39
C GLU A 21 4.98 2.92 -0.87
N ASP A 22 5.91 3.66 -0.25
CA ASP A 22 6.05 3.75 1.20
C ASP A 22 4.80 4.36 1.84
N ARG A 23 4.17 5.33 1.17
CA ARG A 23 2.91 5.94 1.62
C ARG A 23 1.74 4.96 1.52
N LEU A 24 1.62 4.21 0.42
CA LEU A 24 0.59 3.18 0.25
C LEU A 24 0.71 2.11 1.35
N GLU A 25 1.94 1.66 1.60
CA GLU A 25 2.23 0.71 2.67
C GLU A 25 1.82 1.26 4.04
N SER A 26 2.20 2.50 4.36
CA SER A 26 1.82 3.15 5.62
C SER A 26 0.30 3.24 5.79
N LEU A 27 -0.44 3.58 4.73
CA LEU A 27 -1.90 3.67 4.78
C LEU A 27 -2.56 2.30 5.02
N ILE A 28 -2.09 1.25 4.35
CA ILE A 28 -2.60 -0.11 4.52
C ILE A 28 -2.29 -0.65 5.93
N LEU A 29 -1.09 -0.43 6.46
CA LEU A 29 -0.73 -0.93 7.79
C LEU A 29 -1.54 -0.27 8.91
N ARG A 30 -1.85 1.03 8.75
CA ARG A 30 -2.53 1.84 9.77
C ARG A 30 -4.05 1.72 9.75
N VAL A 31 -4.65 1.14 8.71
CA VAL A 31 -6.10 0.92 8.70
C VAL A 31 -6.52 0.03 9.88
N GLY A 32 -7.63 0.38 10.52
CA GLY A 32 -8.09 -0.26 11.75
C GLY A 32 -7.51 0.30 13.05
N GLU A 33 -6.56 1.24 12.99
CA GLU A 33 -6.10 1.95 14.18
C GLU A 33 -7.09 3.05 14.61
N LYS A 34 -6.88 3.60 15.81
CA LYS A 34 -7.69 4.70 16.35
C LYS A 34 -7.68 5.88 15.38
N SER A 35 -8.85 6.32 14.98
CA SER A 35 -9.08 7.45 14.07
C SER A 35 -10.24 8.30 14.56
N SER A 36 -10.32 9.55 14.10
CA SER A 36 -11.47 10.43 14.31
C SER A 36 -12.67 10.03 13.43
N SER A 37 -12.41 9.34 12.32
CA SER A 37 -13.42 8.88 11.37
C SER A 37 -13.76 7.40 11.61
N SER A 38 -14.95 6.98 11.17
CA SER A 38 -15.38 5.58 11.27
C SER A 38 -14.50 4.64 10.44
N LEU A 39 -14.45 3.37 10.83
CA LEU A 39 -13.66 2.37 10.12
C LEU A 39 -14.14 2.17 8.69
N GLU A 40 -15.46 2.19 8.48
CA GLU A 40 -16.10 2.08 7.17
C GLU A 40 -15.67 3.22 6.24
N SER A 41 -15.69 4.46 6.74
CA SER A 41 -15.25 5.63 5.97
C SER A 41 -13.76 5.54 5.61
N ASN A 42 -12.92 5.09 6.55
CA ASN A 42 -11.49 4.90 6.30
C ASN A 42 -11.24 3.81 5.25
N LEU A 43 -11.98 2.70 5.30
CA LEU A 43 -11.87 1.60 4.34
C LEU A 43 -12.31 2.01 2.92
N GLU A 44 -13.44 2.69 2.79
CA GLU A 44 -13.94 3.16 1.49
C GLU A 44 -12.98 4.21 0.87
N GLY A 45 -12.47 5.13 1.70
CA GLY A 45 -11.47 6.11 1.30
C GLY A 45 -10.17 5.45 0.85
N LEU A 46 -9.66 4.50 1.63
CA LEU A 46 -8.44 3.76 1.28
C LEU A 46 -8.62 2.94 0.00
N ALA A 47 -9.74 2.24 -0.17
CA ALA A 47 -10.03 1.48 -1.37
C ALA A 47 -9.99 2.37 -2.63
N SER A 48 -10.53 3.59 -2.54
CA SER A 48 -10.51 4.55 -3.65
C SER A 48 -9.12 5.10 -3.95
N VAL A 49 -8.27 5.30 -2.92
CA VAL A 49 -6.86 5.67 -3.11
C VAL A 49 -6.08 4.53 -3.80
N LEU A 50 -6.21 3.31 -3.28
CA LEU A 50 -5.52 2.16 -3.85
C LEU A 50 -5.94 1.89 -5.29
N GLU A 51 -7.24 1.99 -5.61
CA GLU A 51 -7.77 1.85 -6.97
C GLU A 51 -7.09 2.80 -7.96
N ALA A 52 -6.96 4.08 -7.61
CA ALA A 52 -6.33 5.09 -8.47
C ALA A 52 -4.87 4.74 -8.78
N ASP A 53 -4.17 4.10 -7.84
CA ASP A 53 -2.77 3.72 -7.93
C ASP A 53 -2.53 2.31 -8.51
N LEU A 54 -3.59 1.50 -8.72
CA LEU A 54 -3.49 0.13 -9.24
C LEU A 54 -2.88 0.03 -10.64
N SER A 55 -2.91 1.09 -11.44
CA SER A 55 -2.31 1.08 -12.79
C SER A 55 -0.78 1.06 -12.73
N THR A 56 -0.20 1.66 -11.69
CA THR A 56 1.25 1.86 -11.55
C THR A 56 1.86 0.94 -10.50
N PHE A 57 1.15 0.73 -9.38
CA PHE A 57 1.70 0.06 -8.19
C PHE A 57 1.04 -1.29 -7.89
N ARG A 58 0.39 -1.93 -8.88
CA ARG A 58 -0.39 -3.16 -8.71
C ARG A 58 0.32 -4.24 -7.90
N VAL A 59 1.52 -4.61 -8.34
CA VAL A 59 2.30 -5.71 -7.74
C VAL A 59 2.68 -5.39 -6.30
N LYS A 60 3.01 -4.12 -6.01
CA LYS A 60 3.35 -3.68 -4.65
C LYS A 60 2.12 -3.75 -3.74
N ILE A 61 0.96 -3.31 -4.22
CA ILE A 61 -0.31 -3.38 -3.47
C ILE A 61 -0.69 -4.84 -3.17
N LEU A 62 -0.62 -5.74 -4.17
CA LEU A 62 -0.85 -7.18 -3.99
C LEU A 62 0.05 -7.75 -2.89
N ARG A 63 1.36 -7.44 -2.96
CA ARG A 63 2.33 -7.93 -1.98
C ARG A 63 2.05 -7.42 -0.56
N ILE A 64 1.73 -6.15 -0.40
CA ILE A 64 1.45 -5.57 0.93
C ILE A 64 0.21 -6.23 1.53
N LEU A 65 -0.89 -6.35 0.77
CA LEU A 65 -2.15 -6.90 1.27
C LEU A 65 -2.03 -8.37 1.67
N THR A 66 -1.31 -9.18 0.88
CA THR A 66 -1.05 -10.59 1.22
C THR A 66 -0.13 -10.73 2.42
N GLU A 67 0.93 -9.91 2.51
CA GLU A 67 1.81 -9.89 3.69
C GLU A 67 1.04 -9.48 4.96
N CYS A 68 0.13 -8.51 4.86
CA CYS A 68 -0.74 -8.09 5.96
C CYS A 68 -1.66 -9.23 6.43
N ALA A 69 -2.27 -9.98 5.52
CA ALA A 69 -3.15 -11.09 5.86
C ALA A 69 -2.41 -12.21 6.64
N ILE A 70 -1.13 -12.43 6.34
CA ILE A 70 -0.30 -13.44 7.01
C ILE A 70 0.23 -12.92 8.35
N ARG A 71 0.74 -11.68 8.39
CA ARG A 71 1.47 -11.15 9.54
C ARG A 71 0.59 -10.51 10.61
N MET A 72 -0.63 -10.09 10.26
CA MET A 72 -1.55 -9.42 11.18
C MET A 72 -2.93 -10.10 11.15
N PRO A 73 -3.02 -11.38 11.57
CA PRO A 73 -4.27 -12.13 11.57
C PRO A 73 -5.36 -11.47 12.42
N GLU A 74 -5.00 -10.69 13.44
CA GLU A 74 -5.93 -9.91 14.27
C GLU A 74 -6.68 -8.81 13.50
N LYS A 75 -6.14 -8.36 12.36
CA LYS A 75 -6.78 -7.40 11.44
C LYS A 75 -7.37 -8.08 10.20
N CYS A 76 -7.46 -9.42 10.16
CA CYS A 76 -7.86 -10.18 8.96
C CYS A 76 -9.18 -9.70 8.34
N THR A 77 -10.22 -9.46 9.14
CA THR A 77 -11.52 -8.99 8.63
C THR A 77 -11.47 -7.58 8.03
N ILE A 78 -10.55 -6.74 8.51
CA ILE A 78 -10.32 -5.40 7.96
C ILE A 78 -9.71 -5.52 6.56
N TYR A 79 -8.66 -6.33 6.42
CA TYR A 79 -8.01 -6.55 5.13
C TYR A 79 -8.92 -7.29 4.14
N ALA A 80 -9.69 -8.28 4.59
CA ALA A 80 -10.69 -8.96 3.76
C ALA A 80 -11.75 -7.99 3.23
N THR A 81 -12.22 -7.07 4.08
CA THR A 81 -13.18 -6.03 3.66
C THR A 81 -12.56 -5.08 2.63
N LEU A 82 -11.32 -4.63 2.87
CA LEU A 82 -10.60 -3.76 1.94
C LEU A 82 -10.42 -4.41 0.56
N VAL A 83 -10.00 -5.68 0.53
CA VAL A 83 -9.89 -6.47 -0.70
C VAL A 83 -11.25 -6.64 -1.37
N GLY A 84 -12.31 -6.88 -0.60
CA GLY A 84 -13.68 -6.96 -1.13
C GLY A 84 -14.12 -5.66 -1.81
N LEU A 85 -13.84 -4.50 -1.21
CA LEU A 85 -14.12 -3.19 -1.80
C LEU A 85 -13.30 -2.96 -3.08
N LEU A 86 -12.01 -3.36 -3.08
CA LEU A 86 -11.17 -3.28 -4.26
C LEU A 86 -11.66 -4.17 -5.39
N ASN A 87 -12.10 -5.40 -5.08
CA ASN A 87 -12.71 -6.30 -6.06
C ASN A 87 -13.99 -5.73 -6.65
N ALA A 88 -14.82 -5.06 -5.83
CA ALA A 88 -16.04 -4.41 -6.31
C ALA A 88 -15.74 -3.25 -7.28
N LYS A 89 -14.64 -2.53 -7.10
CA LYS A 89 -14.18 -1.44 -8.01
C LYS A 89 -13.41 -1.98 -9.23
N ASN A 90 -12.63 -3.04 -9.05
CA ASN A 90 -11.79 -3.65 -10.08
C ASN A 90 -11.78 -5.17 -9.94
N TYR A 91 -12.67 -5.83 -10.69
CA TYR A 91 -12.84 -7.29 -10.65
C TYR A 91 -11.57 -8.06 -11.04
N ASN A 92 -10.79 -7.53 -12.01
CA ASN A 92 -9.54 -8.16 -12.44
C ASN A 92 -8.52 -8.19 -11.32
N PHE A 93 -8.39 -7.09 -10.55
CA PHE A 93 -7.53 -7.07 -9.37
C PHE A 93 -7.96 -8.10 -8.33
N GLY A 94 -9.27 -8.26 -8.11
CA GLY A 94 -9.78 -9.27 -7.19
C GLY A 94 -9.41 -10.70 -7.60
N GLY A 95 -9.50 -11.01 -8.91
CA GLY A 95 -9.01 -12.28 -9.45
C GLY A 95 -7.50 -12.46 -9.23
N GLU A 96 -6.71 -11.47 -9.62
CA GLU A 96 -5.25 -11.48 -9.42
C GLU A 96 -4.87 -11.65 -7.94
N PHE A 97 -5.62 -11.05 -7.01
CA PHE A 97 -5.35 -11.15 -5.58
C PHE A 97 -5.59 -12.56 -5.02
N VAL A 98 -6.60 -13.27 -5.50
CA VAL A 98 -6.88 -14.65 -5.08
C VAL A 98 -5.80 -15.62 -5.60
N ASP A 99 -5.23 -15.32 -6.76
CA ASP A 99 -4.19 -16.13 -7.41
C ASP A 99 -2.75 -15.81 -6.92
N TYR A 100 -2.55 -14.70 -6.20
CA TYR A 100 -1.23 -14.19 -5.76
C TYR A 100 -0.67 -14.94 -4.53
#